data_AF-A0A7W1FYT6-F1
#
_entry.id   AF-A0A7W1FYT6-F1
#
_cell.length_a   1.000
_cell.length_b   1.000
_cell.length_c   1.000
_cell.angle_alpha   90.00
_cell.angle_beta   90.00
_cell.angle_gamma   90.00
#
_symmetry.space_group_name_H-M   'P 1'
#
loop_
_entity.id
_entity.type
_entity.pdbx_description
1 polymer ?
#
loop_
_entity_poly.entity_id
_entity_poly.type
_entity_poly.pdbx_seq_one_letter_code
_entity_poly.pdbx_strand_id
1 'polypeptide(L)'
;MKPQKKKTKLLLSIALLIFYFFASAQAPPSACDNLDFSRGDFTNWVGHTSVYPANTPGTNVNIPYYYKTGIVPGRQTIINKSTPDIYACSNVMTLPPGVPFCARLGNGGIGPWGDGVQWQRDFLSYSMIVTTSNSLLTYKYAVILQDPNKDVSGNPPHPEPIRPRFGVSILDGSGKLIDPVCGFYNVVV
;
A
#
# COMPACT_ATOMS: atom_id res chain seq x y z
N MET A 1 23.23 -62.01 -23.77
CA MET A 1 23.75 -60.91 -22.92
C MET A 1 23.53 -59.56 -23.59
N LYS A 2 22.99 -58.54 -22.88
CA LYS A 2 22.81 -57.09 -23.23
C LYS A 2 21.37 -56.53 -23.37
N PRO A 3 20.53 -56.60 -22.31
CA PRO A 3 19.46 -55.60 -22.12
C PRO A 3 19.64 -54.72 -20.88
N GLN A 4 20.59 -55.04 -20.00
CA GLN A 4 20.69 -54.45 -18.65
C GLN A 4 21.15 -52.98 -18.65
N LYS A 5 22.09 -52.59 -19.54
CA LYS A 5 22.66 -51.21 -19.58
C LYS A 5 21.66 -50.12 -19.98
N LYS A 6 20.63 -50.41 -20.78
CA LYS A 6 19.60 -49.42 -21.19
C LYS A 6 18.62 -49.13 -20.05
N LYS A 7 18.25 -50.15 -19.26
CA LYS A 7 17.37 -50.00 -18.09
C LYS A 7 18.03 -49.17 -16.99
N THR A 8 19.34 -49.34 -16.76
CA THR A 8 20.08 -48.56 -15.75
C THR A 8 20.16 -47.07 -16.10
N LYS A 9 20.39 -46.71 -17.38
CA LYS A 9 20.40 -45.31 -17.82
C LYS A 9 19.03 -44.64 -17.68
N LEU A 10 17.96 -45.34 -18.06
CA LEU A 10 16.58 -44.83 -17.94
C LEU A 10 16.19 -44.58 -16.49
N LEU A 11 16.53 -45.51 -15.58
CA LEU A 11 16.29 -45.35 -14.14
C LEU A 11 17.08 -44.19 -13.54
N LEU A 12 18.32 -43.97 -13.96
CA LEU A 12 19.15 -42.85 -13.51
C LEU A 12 18.58 -41.49 -13.98
N SER A 13 18.09 -41.42 -15.22
CA SER A 13 17.48 -40.20 -15.78
C SER A 13 16.16 -39.85 -15.10
N ILE A 14 15.32 -40.85 -14.78
CA ILE A 14 14.08 -40.65 -14.02
C ILE A 14 14.41 -40.18 -12.59
N ALA A 15 15.42 -40.77 -11.95
CA ALA A 15 15.85 -40.35 -10.62
C ALA A 15 16.38 -38.89 -10.59
N LEU A 16 17.14 -38.46 -11.61
CA LEU A 16 17.61 -37.08 -11.73
C LEU A 16 16.46 -36.08 -11.95
N LEU A 17 15.48 -36.44 -12.79
CA LEU A 17 14.28 -35.62 -13.02
C LEU A 17 13.43 -35.46 -11.76
N ILE A 18 13.26 -36.54 -10.99
CA ILE A 18 12.56 -36.51 -9.71
C ILE A 18 13.32 -35.64 -8.70
N PHE A 19 14.65 -35.74 -8.63
CA PHE A 19 15.48 -34.90 -7.76
C PHE A 19 15.39 -33.40 -8.13
N TYR A 20 15.28 -33.08 -9.43
CA TYR A 20 15.10 -31.70 -9.90
C TYR A 20 13.73 -31.12 -9.50
N PHE A 21 12.66 -31.94 -9.52
CA PHE A 21 11.32 -31.54 -9.08
C PHE A 21 11.20 -31.41 -7.54
N PHE A 22 11.97 -32.15 -6.76
CA PHE A 22 12.01 -31.99 -5.29
C PHE A 22 12.94 -30.86 -4.83
N ALA A 23 13.91 -30.44 -5.63
CA ALA A 23 14.82 -29.33 -5.32
C ALA A 23 14.20 -27.94 -5.51
N SER A 24 13.05 -27.82 -6.19
CA SER A 24 12.20 -26.63 -6.10
C SER A 24 11.38 -26.65 -4.81
N ALA A 25 12.03 -26.81 -3.67
CA ALA A 25 11.45 -26.42 -2.39
C ALA A 25 11.24 -24.90 -2.49
N GLN A 26 9.98 -24.49 -2.54
CA GLN A 26 9.61 -23.09 -2.51
C GLN A 26 10.23 -22.49 -1.26
N ALA A 27 11.20 -21.58 -1.43
CA ALA A 27 11.63 -20.75 -0.32
C ALA A 27 10.34 -20.17 0.31
N PRO A 28 10.22 -20.15 1.65
CA PRO A 28 9.05 -19.51 2.27
C PRO A 28 8.88 -18.14 1.62
N PRO A 29 7.65 -17.73 1.24
CA PRO A 29 7.43 -16.45 0.61
C PRO A 29 8.19 -15.39 1.41
N SER A 30 8.99 -14.59 0.70
CA SER A 30 9.76 -13.52 1.31
C SER A 30 8.88 -12.82 2.34
N ALA A 31 9.36 -12.62 3.56
CA ALA A 31 8.57 -11.96 4.59
C ALA A 31 8.07 -10.56 4.15
N CYS A 32 8.72 -9.99 3.14
CA CYS A 32 8.40 -8.69 2.54
C CYS A 32 7.87 -8.83 1.09
N ASP A 33 7.34 -9.98 0.69
CA ASP A 33 6.81 -10.21 -0.64
C ASP A 33 5.75 -9.16 -1.02
N ASN A 34 6.05 -8.38 -2.07
CA ASN A 34 5.23 -7.26 -2.54
C ASN A 34 5.04 -6.10 -1.55
N LEU A 35 5.84 -6.01 -0.48
CA LEU A 35 5.83 -4.86 0.44
C LEU A 35 6.21 -3.55 -0.28
N ASP A 36 6.99 -3.63 -1.35
CA ASP A 36 7.41 -2.50 -2.19
C ASP A 36 6.57 -2.34 -3.46
N PHE A 37 5.48 -3.10 -3.59
CA PHE A 37 4.63 -3.18 -4.78
C PHE A 37 5.32 -3.77 -6.03
N SER A 38 6.41 -4.53 -5.87
CA SER A 38 7.20 -5.10 -6.99
C SER A 38 6.40 -5.99 -7.94
N ARG A 39 5.25 -6.54 -7.52
CA ARG A 39 4.36 -7.35 -8.36
C ARG A 39 3.48 -6.51 -9.29
N GLY A 40 3.45 -5.19 -9.11
CA GLY A 40 2.58 -4.30 -9.87
C GLY A 40 1.09 -4.42 -9.49
N ASP A 41 0.81 -4.97 -8.30
CA ASP A 41 -0.53 -5.14 -7.75
C ASP A 41 -0.53 -4.95 -6.21
N PHE A 42 -1.69 -5.16 -5.59
CA PHE A 42 -1.89 -5.07 -4.14
C PHE A 42 -1.84 -6.44 -3.45
N THR A 43 -1.19 -7.46 -4.03
CA THR A 43 -0.98 -8.73 -3.33
C THR A 43 -0.38 -8.50 -1.94
N ASN A 44 -0.90 -9.19 -0.92
CA ASN A 44 -0.54 -9.05 0.51
C ASN A 44 -0.91 -7.70 1.18
N TRP A 45 -1.43 -6.73 0.42
CA TRP A 45 -1.96 -5.48 0.94
C TRP A 45 -3.48 -5.56 1.10
N VAL A 46 -3.99 -4.96 2.17
CA VAL A 46 -5.43 -4.76 2.37
C VAL A 46 -5.73 -3.26 2.29
N GLY A 47 -6.53 -2.88 1.30
CA GLY A 47 -7.06 -1.52 1.20
C GLY A 47 -8.21 -1.28 2.15
N HIS A 48 -8.36 -0.03 2.56
CA HIS A 48 -9.50 0.43 3.32
C HIS A 48 -9.84 1.85 2.91
N THR A 49 -11.14 2.12 2.90
CA THR A 49 -11.69 3.46 2.68
C THR A 49 -12.75 3.72 3.72
N SER A 50 -12.72 4.90 4.34
CA SER A 50 -13.70 5.27 5.37
C SER A 50 -14.06 6.75 5.35
N VAL A 51 -15.23 7.06 5.91
CA VAL A 51 -15.67 8.42 6.26
C VAL A 51 -15.86 8.44 7.76
N TYR A 52 -15.35 9.46 8.44
CA TYR A 52 -15.63 9.61 9.86
C TYR A 52 -17.13 9.89 10.07
N PRO A 53 -17.76 9.29 11.10
CA PRO A 53 -19.16 9.56 11.40
C PRO A 53 -19.36 11.03 11.79
N ALA A 54 -20.56 11.56 11.54
CA ALA A 54 -20.95 12.96 11.74
C ALA A 54 -20.64 13.57 13.12
N ASN A 55 -20.49 12.73 14.14
CA ASN A 55 -20.21 13.11 15.53
C ASN A 55 -18.71 13.02 15.90
N THR A 56 -17.81 12.78 14.95
CA THR A 56 -16.37 12.78 15.24
C THR A 56 -15.91 14.23 15.38
N PRO A 57 -15.20 14.60 16.47
CA PRO A 57 -14.59 15.93 16.58
C PRO A 57 -13.71 16.19 15.36
N GLY A 58 -14.12 17.16 14.55
CA GLY A 58 -13.45 17.44 13.29
C GLY A 58 -14.09 16.85 12.02
N THR A 59 -15.32 16.36 12.08
CA THR A 59 -16.10 16.09 10.87
C THR A 59 -17.09 17.19 10.60
N ASN A 60 -17.04 17.75 9.40
CA ASN A 60 -18.04 18.68 8.87
C ASN A 60 -19.14 17.96 8.07
N VAL A 61 -19.25 16.62 8.17
CA VAL A 61 -20.08 15.80 7.30
C VAL A 61 -21.17 15.05 8.06
N ASN A 62 -22.44 15.41 7.80
CA ASN A 62 -23.63 14.64 8.20
C ASN A 62 -23.83 13.41 7.30
N ILE A 63 -22.81 12.54 7.22
CA ILE A 63 -22.83 11.33 6.39
C ILE A 63 -22.94 10.10 7.32
N PRO A 64 -23.77 9.09 6.99
CA PRO A 64 -23.76 7.81 7.67
C PRO A 64 -22.35 7.22 7.67
N TYR A 65 -21.90 6.66 8.79
CA TYR A 65 -20.58 6.04 8.88
C TYR A 65 -20.35 5.10 7.70
N TYR A 66 -19.26 5.33 6.97
CA TYR A 66 -18.84 4.49 5.85
C TYR A 66 -17.49 3.88 6.18
N TYR A 67 -17.41 2.55 6.06
CA TYR A 67 -16.17 1.81 6.17
C TYR A 67 -16.22 0.65 5.19
N LYS A 68 -15.21 0.55 4.33
CA LYS A 68 -15.08 -0.52 3.35
C LYS A 68 -13.67 -1.09 3.39
N THR A 69 -13.59 -2.41 3.55
CA THR A 69 -12.37 -3.19 3.36
C THR A 69 -12.28 -3.61 1.89
N GLY A 70 -11.08 -3.54 1.32
CA GLY A 70 -10.76 -3.91 -0.05
C GLY A 70 -10.15 -2.75 -0.84
N ILE A 71 -9.53 -3.09 -1.98
CA ILE A 71 -9.03 -2.11 -2.94
C ILE A 71 -10.23 -1.48 -3.67
N VAL A 72 -10.29 -0.15 -3.67
CA VAL A 72 -11.28 0.64 -4.40
C VAL A 72 -10.58 1.25 -5.63
N PRO A 73 -10.98 0.86 -6.85
CA PRO A 73 -10.40 1.40 -8.07
C PRO A 73 -10.40 2.93 -8.09
N GLY A 74 -9.25 3.51 -8.43
CA GLY A 74 -9.03 4.96 -8.43
C GLY A 74 -8.62 5.54 -7.09
N ARG A 75 -8.76 4.83 -5.97
CA ARG A 75 -8.42 5.32 -4.61
C ARG A 75 -7.11 4.77 -4.11
N GLN A 76 -6.98 3.45 -4.16
CA GLN A 76 -5.71 2.76 -4.08
C GLN A 76 -5.36 2.34 -5.51
N THR A 77 -4.34 2.97 -6.09
CA THR A 77 -3.97 2.73 -7.49
C THR A 77 -2.49 2.38 -7.59
N ILE A 78 -2.15 1.35 -8.35
CA ILE A 78 -0.76 1.10 -8.72
C ILE A 78 -0.37 2.03 -9.87
N ILE A 79 0.71 2.77 -9.67
CA ILE A 79 1.36 3.55 -10.71
C ILE A 79 2.49 2.70 -11.29
N ASN A 80 2.47 2.48 -12.59
CA ASN A 80 3.50 1.75 -13.35
C ASN A 80 4.11 2.59 -14.48
N LYS A 81 3.66 3.84 -14.61
CA LYS A 81 4.13 4.79 -15.61
C LYS A 81 4.32 6.13 -14.94
N SER A 82 5.55 6.64 -14.99
CA SER A 82 5.88 7.94 -14.44
C SER A 82 5.24 9.05 -15.28
N THR A 83 4.47 9.91 -14.62
CA THR A 83 3.87 11.13 -15.21
C THR A 83 4.04 12.28 -14.23
N PRO A 84 4.11 13.54 -14.69
CA PRO A 84 4.00 14.68 -13.78
C PRO A 84 2.64 14.64 -13.05
N ASP A 85 2.65 14.83 -11.73
CA ASP A 85 1.43 14.85 -10.92
C ASP A 85 0.73 16.21 -11.05
N ILE A 86 -0.50 16.21 -11.57
CA ILE A 86 -1.29 17.42 -11.78
C ILE A 86 -1.66 18.14 -10.47
N TYR A 87 -1.72 17.42 -9.35
CA TYR A 87 -2.04 17.99 -8.03
C TYR A 87 -0.81 18.65 -7.39
N ALA A 88 0.39 18.32 -7.87
CA ALA A 88 1.64 18.92 -7.43
C ALA A 88 2.10 20.05 -8.37
N CYS A 89 1.17 20.68 -9.10
CA CYS A 89 1.49 21.64 -10.17
C CYS A 89 2.50 21.09 -11.19
N SER A 90 2.50 19.78 -11.42
CA SER A 90 3.44 19.06 -12.29
C SER A 90 4.92 19.11 -11.87
N ASN A 91 5.21 19.50 -10.63
CA ASN A 91 6.60 19.58 -10.11
C ASN A 91 7.09 18.27 -9.47
N VAL A 92 6.20 17.29 -9.27
CA VAL A 92 6.52 15.99 -8.69
C VAL A 92 6.09 14.90 -9.66
N MET A 93 6.94 13.89 -9.87
CA MET A 93 6.60 12.72 -10.68
C MET A 93 5.80 11.71 -9.85
N THR A 94 4.78 11.09 -10.46
CA THR A 94 3.90 10.10 -9.82
C THR A 94 4.61 8.80 -9.46
N LEU A 95 5.76 8.52 -10.07
CA LEU A 95 6.61 7.37 -9.80
C LEU A 95 7.98 7.86 -9.32
N PRO A 96 8.47 7.40 -8.16
CA PRO A 96 9.83 7.73 -7.70
C PRO A 96 10.89 7.27 -8.71
N PRO A 97 12.04 7.96 -8.80
CA PRO A 97 13.13 7.53 -9.68
C PRO A 97 13.61 6.11 -9.37
N GLY A 98 13.75 5.27 -10.40
CA GLY A 98 14.38 3.95 -10.30
C GLY A 98 13.50 2.82 -9.74
N VAL A 99 12.20 3.04 -9.52
CA VAL A 99 11.26 1.98 -9.15
C VAL A 99 10.22 1.74 -10.26
N PRO A 100 9.84 0.48 -10.55
CA PRO A 100 8.88 0.18 -11.62
C PRO A 100 7.42 0.41 -11.21
N PHE A 101 7.13 0.33 -9.90
CA PHE A 101 5.78 0.43 -9.35
C PHE A 101 5.77 1.22 -8.05
N CYS A 102 4.68 1.92 -7.77
CA CYS A 102 4.36 2.42 -6.44
C CYS A 102 2.83 2.49 -6.25
N ALA A 103 2.38 2.57 -5.01
CA ALA A 103 0.98 2.88 -4.71
C ALA A 103 0.75 4.39 -4.66
N ARG A 104 -0.34 4.84 -5.28
CA ARG A 104 -0.97 6.14 -5.04
C ARG A 104 -2.15 5.93 -4.09
N LEU A 105 -2.22 6.77 -3.06
CA LEU A 105 -3.31 6.79 -2.09
C LEU A 105 -4.00 8.16 -2.08
N GLY A 106 -5.32 8.13 -1.85
CA GLY A 106 -6.15 9.32 -1.67
C GLY A 106 -7.03 9.64 -2.87
N ASN A 107 -7.93 10.60 -2.70
CA ASN A 107 -8.72 11.19 -3.76
C ASN A 107 -7.92 12.32 -4.43
N GLY A 108 -7.87 12.38 -5.76
CA GLY A 108 -7.24 13.49 -6.48
C GLY A 108 -8.10 14.77 -6.43
N GLY A 109 -8.49 15.25 -5.26
CA GLY A 109 -9.16 16.54 -5.09
C GLY A 109 -10.65 16.48 -4.73
N ILE A 110 -11.34 17.61 -4.98
CA ILE A 110 -12.71 17.89 -4.52
C ILE A 110 -13.72 17.17 -5.42
N GLY A 111 -14.39 16.15 -4.89
CA GLY A 111 -15.50 15.48 -5.57
C GLY A 111 -15.55 13.97 -5.37
N PRO A 112 -16.62 13.32 -5.89
CA PRO A 112 -16.75 11.87 -5.88
C PRO A 112 -15.62 11.25 -6.72
N TRP A 113 -14.77 10.43 -6.10
CA TRP A 113 -13.67 9.72 -6.76
C TRP A 113 -13.76 8.23 -6.45
N GLY A 114 -13.55 7.38 -7.45
CA GLY A 114 -13.65 5.93 -7.29
C GLY A 114 -15.10 5.48 -7.13
N ASP A 115 -15.49 5.04 -5.93
CA ASP A 115 -16.83 4.54 -5.61
C ASP A 115 -17.91 5.64 -5.48
N GLY A 116 -17.54 6.89 -5.77
CA GLY A 116 -18.45 8.02 -5.77
C GLY A 116 -18.70 8.65 -4.39
N VAL A 117 -18.02 8.18 -3.34
CA VAL A 117 -18.19 8.73 -2.00
C VAL A 117 -17.17 9.85 -1.76
N GLN A 118 -17.66 11.01 -1.29
CA GLN A 118 -16.84 12.18 -0.98
C GLN A 118 -16.25 12.09 0.45
N TRP A 119 -15.18 12.85 0.73
CA TRP A 119 -14.66 13.13 2.09
C TRP A 119 -14.15 11.90 2.85
N GLN A 120 -13.12 11.26 2.34
CA GLN A 120 -12.72 9.94 2.83
C GLN A 120 -11.24 9.85 3.23
N ARG A 121 -10.97 8.97 4.18
CA ARG A 121 -9.63 8.45 4.47
C ARG A 121 -9.41 7.19 3.66
N ASP A 122 -8.27 7.14 2.97
CA ASP A 122 -7.78 5.94 2.29
C ASP A 122 -6.53 5.45 3.00
N PHE A 123 -6.46 4.14 3.27
CA PHE A 123 -5.25 3.56 3.83
C PHE A 123 -5.02 2.14 3.29
N LEU A 124 -3.76 1.72 3.36
CA LEU A 124 -3.30 0.38 3.03
C LEU A 124 -2.65 -0.22 4.28
N SER A 125 -2.94 -1.48 4.56
CA SER A 125 -2.30 -2.24 5.63
C SER A 125 -1.61 -3.49 5.08
N TYR A 126 -0.41 -3.78 5.56
CA TYR A 126 0.36 -4.98 5.25
C TYR A 126 0.84 -5.60 6.56
N SER A 127 0.68 -6.91 6.69
CA SER A 127 1.09 -7.64 7.89
C SER A 127 2.18 -8.65 7.54
N MET A 128 3.23 -8.70 8.37
CA MET A 128 4.33 -9.66 8.22
C MET A 128 4.90 -10.07 9.57
N ILE A 129 5.58 -11.21 9.58
CA ILE A 129 6.40 -11.64 10.71
C ILE A 129 7.74 -10.90 10.64
N VAL A 130 8.03 -10.12 11.69
CA VAL A 130 9.32 -9.46 11.85
C VAL A 130 10.29 -10.40 12.54
N THR A 131 11.46 -10.59 11.95
CA THR A 131 12.60 -11.34 12.46
C THR A 131 13.83 -10.44 12.48
N THR A 132 14.94 -10.93 13.02
CA THR A 132 16.22 -10.21 12.97
C THR A 132 16.74 -10.00 11.53
N SER A 133 16.27 -10.78 10.56
CA SER A 133 16.70 -10.67 9.16
C SER A 133 15.89 -9.68 8.32
N ASN A 134 14.79 -9.12 8.84
CA ASN A 134 13.92 -8.17 8.13
C ASN A 134 13.49 -6.96 9.00
N SER A 135 14.26 -6.66 10.05
CA SER A 135 13.95 -5.62 11.04
C SER A 135 14.22 -4.18 10.58
N LEU A 136 14.65 -3.98 9.33
CA LEU A 136 14.84 -2.65 8.73
C LEU A 136 13.76 -2.38 7.69
N LEU A 137 12.92 -1.38 7.96
CA LEU A 137 11.94 -0.85 7.01
C LEU A 137 12.42 0.49 6.48
N THR A 138 12.49 0.64 5.16
CA THR A 138 12.65 1.94 4.50
C THR A 138 11.38 2.26 3.75
N TYR A 139 10.78 3.42 4.05
CA TYR A 139 9.54 3.87 3.43
C TYR A 139 9.78 5.19 2.70
N LYS A 140 9.50 5.21 1.38
CA LYS A 140 9.64 6.39 0.52
C LYS A 140 8.25 6.88 0.14
N TYR A 141 7.99 8.17 0.33
CA TYR A 141 6.71 8.78 0.01
C TYR A 141 6.90 10.20 -0.53
N ALA A 142 5.92 10.64 -1.32
CA ALA A 142 5.68 12.04 -1.62
C ALA A 142 4.23 12.33 -1.22
N VAL A 143 4.00 13.44 -0.55
CA VAL A 143 2.70 13.80 0.00
C VAL A 143 2.31 15.17 -0.53
N ILE A 144 1.12 15.23 -1.14
CA ILE A 144 0.51 16.46 -1.65
C ILE A 144 -0.76 16.68 -0.84
N LEU A 145 -0.75 17.71 0.00
CA LEU A 145 -1.87 18.11 0.84
C LEU A 145 -2.34 19.50 0.42
N GLN A 146 -3.63 19.65 0.20
CA GLN A 146 -4.24 20.91 -0.20
C GLN A 146 -5.02 21.50 0.97
N ASP A 147 -4.51 22.57 1.57
CA ASP A 147 -5.25 23.36 2.58
C ASP A 147 -5.30 24.84 2.14
N PRO A 148 -6.33 25.23 1.35
CA PRO A 148 -6.41 26.58 0.84
C PRO A 148 -6.89 27.55 1.93
N ASN A 149 -6.38 28.78 1.91
CA ASN A 149 -6.82 29.85 2.83
C ASN A 149 -8.32 30.16 2.72
N LYS A 150 -8.94 29.88 1.57
CA LYS A 150 -10.39 29.83 1.36
C LYS A 150 -10.72 28.77 0.30
N ASP A 151 -11.82 28.05 0.45
CA ASP A 151 -12.30 27.14 -0.60
C ASP A 151 -13.01 27.89 -1.75
N VAL A 152 -13.43 27.15 -2.79
CA VAL A 152 -14.13 27.71 -3.96
C VAL A 152 -15.47 28.38 -3.62
N SER A 153 -16.04 28.06 -2.45
CA SER A 153 -17.28 28.63 -1.92
C SER A 153 -17.02 29.79 -0.95
N GLY A 154 -15.75 30.16 -0.73
CA GLY A 154 -15.34 31.22 0.18
C GLY A 154 -15.29 30.83 1.66
N ASN A 155 -15.41 29.54 1.99
CA ASN A 155 -15.32 29.06 3.37
C ASN A 155 -13.91 29.29 3.94
N PRO A 156 -13.77 29.49 5.27
CA PRO A 156 -12.48 29.61 5.94
C PRO A 156 -11.64 28.32 5.81
N PRO A 157 -10.33 28.38 6.11
CA PRO A 157 -9.46 27.20 6.06
C PRO A 157 -9.86 26.16 7.10
N HIS A 158 -9.39 24.93 6.91
CA HIS A 158 -9.73 23.83 7.80
C HIS A 158 -9.17 24.07 9.22
N PRO A 159 -9.97 23.95 10.30
CA PRO A 159 -9.44 23.92 11.66
C PRO A 159 -8.57 22.67 11.88
N GLU A 160 -7.57 22.79 12.77
CA GLU A 160 -6.57 21.76 13.10
C GLU A 160 -7.04 20.28 13.10
N PRO A 161 -8.17 19.90 13.75
CA PRO A 161 -8.57 18.49 13.77
C PRO A 161 -8.92 17.94 12.38
N ILE A 162 -9.26 18.80 11.41
CA ILE A 162 -9.83 18.42 10.11
C ILE A 162 -8.87 18.69 8.96
N ARG A 163 -7.70 19.24 9.25
CA ARG A 163 -6.70 19.51 8.23
C ARG A 163 -6.24 18.22 7.56
N PRO A 164 -6.01 18.26 6.23
CA PRO A 164 -5.48 17.13 5.49
C PRO A 164 -4.20 16.59 6.14
N ARG A 165 -4.10 15.26 6.21
CA ARG A 165 -2.98 14.59 6.87
C ARG A 165 -2.60 13.30 6.19
N PHE A 166 -1.33 12.96 6.29
CA PHE A 166 -0.78 11.67 5.89
C PHE A 166 -0.09 11.04 7.09
N GLY A 167 -0.39 9.76 7.36
CA GLY A 167 0.18 9.05 8.49
C GLY A 167 0.71 7.67 8.11
N VAL A 168 1.78 7.26 8.77
CA VAL A 168 2.33 5.91 8.72
C VAL A 168 2.45 5.40 10.16
N SER A 169 1.96 4.18 10.40
CA SER A 169 2.02 3.54 11.71
C SER A 169 2.56 2.12 11.58
N ILE A 170 3.41 1.71 12.50
CA ILE A 170 3.90 0.34 12.65
C ILE A 170 3.30 -0.22 13.95
N LEU A 171 2.53 -1.29 13.81
CA LEU A 171 1.78 -1.91 14.90
C LEU A 171 2.32 -3.32 15.19
N ASP A 172 2.20 -3.76 16.43
CA ASP A 172 2.41 -5.16 16.82
C ASP A 172 1.21 -6.03 16.42
N GLY A 173 1.31 -7.34 16.67
CA GLY A 173 0.25 -8.30 16.34
C GLY A 173 -1.06 -8.11 17.10
N SER A 174 -1.09 -7.25 18.13
CA SER A 174 -2.30 -6.86 18.87
C SER A 174 -2.91 -5.54 18.37
N GLY A 175 -2.28 -4.89 17.38
CA GLY A 175 -2.71 -3.61 16.83
C GLY A 175 -2.22 -2.40 17.63
N LYS A 176 -1.28 -2.57 18.56
CA LYS A 176 -0.69 -1.47 19.33
C LYS A 176 0.55 -0.93 18.63
N LEU A 177 0.80 0.38 18.68
CA LEU A 177 2.06 0.96 18.19
C LEU A 177 3.26 0.26 18.82
N ILE A 178 4.21 -0.17 17.99
CA ILE A 178 5.43 -0.83 18.46
C ILE A 178 6.30 0.13 19.28
N ASP A 179 6.26 1.42 18.91
CA ASP A 179 7.03 2.50 19.51
C ASP A 179 6.26 3.81 19.27
N PRO A 180 5.98 4.62 20.30
CA PRO A 180 5.19 5.85 20.15
C PRO A 180 5.96 7.01 19.51
N VAL A 181 7.28 6.92 19.38
CA VAL A 181 8.16 7.94 18.81
C VAL A 181 8.52 7.62 17.36
N CYS A 182 8.96 6.38 17.11
CA CYS A 182 9.47 5.96 15.81
C CYS A 182 8.48 5.08 15.03
N GLY A 183 7.52 4.47 15.73
CA GLY A 183 6.48 3.63 15.12
C GLY A 183 5.31 4.43 14.55
N PHE A 184 5.35 5.76 14.64
CA PHE A 184 4.35 6.65 14.07
C PHE A 184 5.01 7.85 13.41
N TYR A 185 4.54 8.19 12.21
CA TYR A 185 4.92 9.41 11.51
C TYR A 185 3.67 10.07 10.95
N ASN A 186 3.59 11.40 11.05
CA ASN A 186 2.44 12.17 10.59
C ASN A 186 2.89 13.49 9.93
N VAL A 187 2.30 13.78 8.78
CA VAL A 187 2.42 15.06 8.07
C VAL A 187 1.06 15.70 8.07
N VAL A 188 0.99 16.93 8.58
CA VAL A 188 -0.21 17.78 8.57
C VAL A 188 0.19 19.12 7.99
N VAL A 189 -0.68 19.71 7.17
CA VAL A 189 -0.58 21.10 6.71
C VAL A 189 -1.48 21.98 7.56
#